data_AF-A0A976DER5-F1
#
_entry.id   AF-A0A976DER5-F1
#
_cell.length_a   1.000
_cell.length_b   1.000
_cell.length_c   1.000
_cell.angle_alpha   90.00
_cell.angle_beta   90.00
_cell.angle_gamma   90.00
#
_symmetry.space_group_name_H-M   'P 1'
#
loop_
_entity.id
_entity.type
_entity.pdbx_description
1 polymer ?
#
loop_
_entity_poly.entity_id
_entity_poly.type
_entity_poly.pdbx_seq_one_letter_code
_entity_poly.pdbx_strand_id
1 'polypeptide(L)'
;MIIANRRLRVFAGPNGSGKSTVKAVLNPNILGFYLNPDEIEKEVKERGYLDVRHLNIRTSRKNIIDFFLQHPLLERTEKSNFIDALQFVQNEFIDFSDIGFNSYLSAILTDFLRHKLLEEGQSFTFETVMSSSDKVEFLQTAREMGFR
;
A
#
# COMPACT_ATOMS: atom_id res chain seq x y z
N MET A 1 -26.54 7.82 -14.01
CA MET A 1 -25.54 6.99 -13.32
C MET A 1 -24.66 7.94 -12.52
N ILE A 2 -24.85 8.06 -11.21
CA ILE A 2 -23.99 8.90 -10.37
C ILE A 2 -22.65 8.17 -10.31
N ILE A 3 -21.64 8.69 -11.01
CA ILE A 3 -20.27 8.23 -10.81
C ILE A 3 -19.94 8.60 -9.36
N ALA A 4 -19.85 7.62 -8.46
CA ALA A 4 -19.32 7.85 -7.12
C ALA A 4 -17.99 8.58 -7.29
N ASN A 5 -17.85 9.76 -6.68
CA ASN A 5 -16.73 10.65 -6.92
C ASN A 5 -15.47 10.03 -6.30
N ARG A 6 -14.74 9.22 -7.07
CA ARG A 6 -13.54 8.49 -6.63
C ARG A 6 -12.41 9.47 -6.41
N ARG A 7 -11.77 9.41 -5.24
CA ARG A 7 -10.75 10.38 -4.85
C ARG A 7 -9.47 9.69 -4.45
N LEU A 8 -8.38 10.15 -5.05
CA LEU A 8 -7.02 9.77 -4.67
C LEU A 8 -6.36 10.95 -3.96
N ARG A 9 -5.84 10.71 -2.77
CA ARG A 9 -5.12 11.72 -1.99
C ARG A 9 -3.72 11.22 -1.69
N VAL A 10 -2.77 12.15 -1.67
CA VAL A 10 -1.38 11.84 -1.37
C VAL A 10 -0.90 12.78 -0.28
N PHE A 11 -0.36 12.21 0.79
CA PHE A 11 0.47 12.96 1.71
C PHE A 11 1.93 12.73 1.35
N ALA A 12 2.49 13.72 0.66
CA ALA A 12 3.87 13.70 0.19
C ALA A 12 4.77 14.54 1.10
N GLY A 13 5.92 13.99 1.50
CA GLY A 13 6.93 14.72 2.26
C GLY A 13 7.96 13.79 2.90
N PRO A 14 9.16 14.30 3.27
CA PRO A 14 10.18 13.49 3.93
C PRO A 14 9.72 12.96 5.29
N ASN A 15 10.45 11.99 5.84
CA ASN A 15 10.18 11.48 7.18
C ASN A 15 10.32 12.63 8.20
N GLY A 16 9.42 12.68 9.19
CA GLY A 16 9.37 13.77 10.17
C GLY A 16 8.74 15.09 9.67
N SER A 17 8.24 15.16 8.44
CA SER A 17 7.62 16.40 7.91
C SER A 17 6.21 16.72 8.43
N GLY A 18 5.71 15.98 9.42
CA GLY A 18 4.39 16.23 10.04
C GLY A 18 3.17 15.67 9.29
N LYS A 19 3.33 14.77 8.32
CA LYS A 19 2.22 14.15 7.56
C LYS A 19 1.17 13.51 8.47
N SER A 20 1.62 12.72 9.44
CA SER A 20 0.73 12.06 10.41
C SER A 20 0.06 13.06 11.36
N THR A 21 0.68 14.22 11.61
CA THR A 21 0.05 15.32 12.36
C THR A 21 -1.09 15.96 11.57
N VAL A 22 -0.91 16.14 10.26
CA VAL A 22 -1.98 16.63 9.38
C VAL A 22 -3.12 15.61 9.27
N LYS A 23 -2.82 14.30 9.18
CA LYS A 23 -3.82 13.22 9.24
C LYS A 23 -4.73 13.36 10.47
N ALA A 24 -4.17 13.66 11.64
CA ALA A 24 -4.90 13.71 12.91
C ALA A 24 -5.93 14.86 13.01
N VAL A 25 -5.77 15.93 12.21
CA VAL A 25 -6.69 17.08 12.22
C VAL A 25 -7.72 17.04 11.08
N LEU A 26 -7.62 16.07 10.18
CA LEU A 26 -8.53 15.91 9.05
C LEU A 26 -9.72 15.03 9.42
N ASN A 27 -10.88 15.33 8.83
CA ASN A 27 -12.07 14.51 9.00
C ASN A 27 -11.84 13.10 8.41
N PRO A 28 -11.85 12.02 9.20
CA PRO A 28 -11.55 10.67 8.72
C PRO A 28 -12.45 10.22 7.55
N ASN A 29 -13.69 10.70 7.51
CA ASN A 29 -14.66 10.35 6.45
C ASN A 29 -14.22 10.83 5.06
N ILE A 30 -13.28 11.78 4.97
CA ILE A 30 -12.77 12.25 3.69
C ILE A 30 -11.58 11.42 3.22
N LEU A 31 -10.92 10.60 4.04
CA LEU A 31 -9.65 9.99 3.63
C LEU A 31 -9.83 8.72 2.80
N GLY A 32 -10.99 8.07 2.89
CA GLY A 32 -11.17 6.72 2.34
C GLY A 32 -10.22 5.74 3.03
N PHE A 33 -9.79 4.68 2.33
CA PHE A 33 -8.74 3.80 2.86
C PHE A 33 -7.43 4.56 3.03
N TYR A 34 -6.75 4.33 4.15
CA TYR A 34 -5.51 5.01 4.46
C TYR A 34 -4.34 4.04 4.43
N LEU A 35 -3.37 4.28 3.56
CA LEU A 35 -2.17 3.47 3.44
C LEU A 35 -0.95 4.27 3.90
N ASN A 36 -0.32 3.83 4.99
CA ASN A 36 0.93 4.38 5.47
C ASN A 36 1.96 3.24 5.63
N PRO A 37 3.13 3.33 4.97
CA PRO A 37 4.13 2.27 5.03
C PRO A 37 4.73 2.08 6.44
N ASP A 38 4.87 3.13 7.25
CA ASP A 38 5.36 3.01 8.63
C ASP A 38 4.32 2.30 9.52
N GLU A 39 3.02 2.59 9.33
CA GLU A 39 1.92 1.93 10.06
C GLU A 39 1.83 0.43 9.67
N ILE A 40 1.96 0.12 8.38
CA ILE A 40 1.99 -1.26 7.86
C ILE A 40 3.22 -2.01 8.40
N GLU A 41 4.41 -1.40 8.38
CA GLU A 41 5.63 -2.01 8.92
C GLU A 41 5.48 -2.36 10.39
N LYS A 42 4.93 -1.42 11.17
CA LYS A 42 4.66 -1.62 12.58
C LYS A 42 3.68 -2.77 12.82
N GLU A 43 2.55 -2.78 12.12
CA GLU A 43 1.55 -3.84 12.26
C GLU A 43 2.14 -5.23 11.98
N VAL A 44 2.86 -5.36 10.87
CA VAL A 44 3.47 -6.64 10.47
C VAL A 44 4.55 -7.07 11.46
N LYS A 45 5.39 -6.14 11.95
CA LYS A 45 6.41 -6.46 12.96
C LYS A 45 5.81 -6.86 14.31
N GLU A 46 4.65 -6.32 14.67
CA GLU A 46 3.96 -6.63 15.93
C GLU A 46 3.18 -7.95 15.86
N ARG A 47 2.56 -8.25 14.71
CA ARG A 47 1.59 -9.36 14.58
C ARG A 47 2.08 -10.53 13.74
N GLY A 48 3.09 -10.32 12.90
CA GLY A 48 3.55 -11.26 11.88
C GLY A 48 2.76 -11.20 10.56
N TYR A 49 1.64 -10.46 10.51
CA TYR A 49 0.78 -10.39 9.32
C TYR A 49 0.10 -9.02 9.18
N LEU A 50 -0.40 -8.72 7.98
CA LEU A 50 -1.28 -7.59 7.70
C LEU A 50 -2.72 -8.05 7.49
N ASP A 51 -3.68 -7.43 8.18
CA ASP A 51 -5.12 -7.65 7.96
C ASP A 51 -5.63 -6.77 6.80
N VAL A 52 -6.04 -7.39 5.69
CA VAL A 52 -6.51 -6.67 4.48
C VAL A 52 -8.01 -6.78 4.25
N ARG A 53 -8.78 -7.39 5.16
CA ARG A 53 -10.23 -7.60 5.00
C ARG A 53 -10.99 -6.30 4.77
N HIS A 54 -10.60 -5.27 5.50
CA HIS A 54 -11.22 -3.95 5.40
C HIS A 54 -11.05 -3.30 4.03
N LEU A 55 -10.00 -3.64 3.27
CA LEU A 55 -9.69 -3.05 1.97
C LEU A 55 -10.58 -3.58 0.84
N ASN A 56 -11.26 -4.73 1.03
CA ASN A 56 -12.12 -5.36 0.03
C ASN A 56 -11.44 -5.55 -1.35
N ILE A 57 -10.14 -5.89 -1.35
CA ILE A 57 -9.36 -6.09 -2.58
C ILE A 57 -9.46 -7.52 -3.09
N ARG A 58 -9.54 -7.70 -4.41
CA ARG A 58 -9.44 -9.04 -5.03
C ARG A 58 -8.00 -9.33 -5.43
N THR A 59 -7.42 -10.36 -4.82
CA THR A 59 -6.06 -10.77 -5.15
C THR A 59 -5.79 -12.25 -4.83
N SER A 60 -4.55 -12.69 -5.08
CA SER A 60 -4.05 -14.02 -4.76
C SER A 60 -2.61 -13.94 -4.28
N ARG A 61 -2.14 -14.98 -3.58
CA ARG A 61 -0.71 -15.13 -3.24
C ARG A 61 0.20 -14.93 -4.45
N LYS A 62 -0.19 -15.49 -5.60
CA LYS A 62 0.58 -15.35 -6.84
C LYS A 62 0.70 -13.89 -7.26
N ASN A 63 -0.38 -13.10 -7.22
CA ASN A 63 -0.33 -11.69 -7.60
C ASN A 63 0.55 -10.87 -6.65
N ILE A 64 0.55 -11.18 -5.35
CA ILE A 64 1.43 -10.52 -4.38
C ILE A 64 2.89 -10.83 -4.72
N ILE A 65 3.23 -12.10 -4.92
CA ILE A 65 4.60 -12.52 -5.26
C ILE A 65 5.06 -11.92 -6.59
N ASP A 66 4.24 -12.01 -7.64
CA ASP A 66 4.55 -11.47 -8.96
C ASP A 66 4.86 -9.96 -8.87
N PHE A 67 4.06 -9.21 -8.10
CA PHE A 67 4.25 -7.77 -7.92
C PHE A 67 5.56 -7.49 -7.19
N PHE A 68 5.86 -8.20 -6.10
CA PHE A 68 7.10 -8.02 -5.35
C PHE A 68 8.33 -8.31 -6.21
N LEU A 69 8.30 -9.39 -7.01
CA LEU A 69 9.39 -9.78 -7.91
C LEU A 69 9.70 -8.76 -9.01
N GLN A 70 8.71 -7.97 -9.44
CA GLN A 70 8.87 -6.94 -10.45
C GLN A 70 9.21 -5.57 -9.87
N HIS A 71 9.19 -5.43 -8.55
CA HIS A 71 9.31 -4.12 -7.91
C HIS A 71 10.79 -3.68 -7.76
N PRO A 72 11.18 -2.46 -8.19
CA PRO A 72 12.57 -2.00 -8.14
C PRO A 72 13.20 -1.98 -6.74
N LEU A 73 12.40 -1.73 -5.70
CA LEU A 73 12.88 -1.76 -4.31
C LEU A 73 13.24 -3.16 -3.79
N LEU A 74 12.90 -4.24 -4.51
CA LEU A 74 13.22 -5.58 -4.06
C LEU A 74 14.74 -5.80 -3.92
N GLU A 75 15.55 -5.19 -4.80
CA GLU A 75 17.02 -5.24 -4.72
C GLU A 75 17.58 -4.65 -3.42
N ARG A 76 16.80 -3.79 -2.75
CA ARG A 76 17.15 -3.16 -1.47
C ARG A 76 16.64 -3.94 -0.26
N THR A 77 15.85 -4.97 -0.48
CA THR A 77 15.52 -5.94 0.55
C THR A 77 16.73 -6.85 0.74
N GLU A 78 17.09 -7.16 1.98
CA GLU A 78 18.00 -8.28 2.23
C GLU A 78 17.44 -9.52 1.53
N LYS A 79 18.30 -10.43 1.04
CA LYS A 79 17.91 -11.68 0.37
C LYS A 79 17.03 -12.52 1.30
N SER A 80 15.76 -12.17 1.35
CA SER A 80 14.73 -12.81 2.13
C SER A 80 14.10 -13.83 1.22
N ASN A 81 13.99 -15.07 1.69
CA ASN A 81 13.31 -16.12 0.95
C ASN A 81 11.78 -15.93 1.02
N PHE A 82 11.30 -14.70 0.82
CA PHE A 82 9.91 -14.31 1.01
C PHE A 82 8.98 -15.04 0.04
N ILE A 83 9.50 -15.49 -1.11
CA ILE A 83 8.73 -16.23 -2.12
C ILE A 83 8.15 -17.51 -1.53
N ASP A 84 8.93 -18.23 -0.73
CA ASP A 84 8.50 -19.50 -0.13
C ASP A 84 7.68 -19.24 1.14
N ALA A 85 8.10 -18.25 1.94
CA ALA A 85 7.52 -17.97 3.24
C ALA A 85 6.19 -17.20 3.18
N LEU A 86 5.99 -16.30 2.21
CA LEU A 86 4.79 -15.44 2.16
C LEU A 86 3.53 -16.28 1.94
N GLN A 87 2.54 -16.10 2.79
CA GLN A 87 1.22 -16.72 2.64
C GLN A 87 0.13 -15.66 2.48
N PHE A 88 -0.93 -16.02 1.75
CA PHE A 88 -2.17 -15.24 1.72
C PHE A 88 -3.28 -16.11 2.29
N VAL A 89 -3.59 -15.91 3.57
CA VAL A 89 -4.44 -16.80 4.36
C VAL A 89 -5.89 -16.37 4.23
N GLN A 90 -6.73 -17.30 3.77
CA GLN A 90 -8.19 -17.11 3.60
C GLN A 90 -8.61 -15.92 2.73
N ASN A 91 -7.70 -15.35 1.95
CA ASN A 91 -7.85 -14.06 1.27
C ASN A 91 -8.09 -12.86 2.21
N GLU A 92 -7.67 -12.99 3.47
CA GLU A 92 -7.94 -12.02 4.53
C GLU A 92 -6.65 -11.43 5.13
N PHE A 93 -5.58 -12.24 5.21
CA PHE A 93 -4.33 -11.86 5.86
C PHE A 93 -3.14 -12.16 4.96
N ILE A 94 -2.19 -11.22 4.88
CA ILE A 94 -0.90 -11.44 4.24
C ILE A 94 0.13 -11.74 5.34
N ASP A 95 0.60 -12.98 5.38
CA ASP A 95 1.49 -13.50 6.42
C ASP A 95 2.96 -13.27 6.04
N PHE A 96 3.69 -12.66 6.97
CA PHE A 96 5.12 -12.36 6.92
C PHE A 96 5.87 -12.89 8.15
N SER A 97 5.29 -13.79 8.94
CA SER A 97 5.83 -14.24 10.24
C SER A 97 7.23 -14.85 10.11
N ASP A 98 7.52 -15.51 8.97
CA ASP A 98 8.81 -16.13 8.66
C ASP A 98 9.68 -15.25 7.74
N ILE A 99 9.40 -13.95 7.65
CA ILE A 99 10.08 -13.00 6.77
C ILE A 99 10.63 -11.85 7.61
N GLY A 100 11.89 -11.47 7.39
CA GLY A 100 12.48 -10.24 7.95
C GLY A 100 11.82 -8.98 7.37
N PHE A 101 10.63 -8.64 7.86
CA PHE A 101 9.84 -7.51 7.35
C PHE A 101 10.51 -6.18 7.70
N ASN A 102 10.74 -5.35 6.69
CA ASN A 102 11.44 -4.07 6.81
C ASN A 102 10.74 -2.97 6.00
N SER A 103 11.25 -1.74 6.10
CA SER A 103 10.68 -0.57 5.42
C SER A 103 10.62 -0.68 3.90
N TYR A 104 11.53 -1.44 3.27
CA TYR A 104 11.47 -1.69 1.82
C TYR A 104 10.32 -2.63 1.47
N LEU A 105 10.15 -3.74 2.19
CA LEU A 105 9.01 -4.64 2.00
C LEU A 105 7.69 -3.94 2.30
N SER A 106 7.65 -3.07 3.30
CA SER A 106 6.48 -2.26 3.61
C SER A 106 6.14 -1.26 2.48
N ALA A 107 7.16 -0.62 1.90
CA ALA A 107 6.97 0.27 0.76
C ALA A 107 6.42 -0.49 -0.46
N ILE A 108 6.96 -1.68 -0.75
CA ILE A 108 6.47 -2.56 -1.83
C ILE A 108 5.02 -3.00 -1.56
N LEU A 109 4.70 -3.40 -0.33
CA LEU A 109 3.35 -3.81 0.05
C LEU A 109 2.36 -2.67 -0.06
N THR A 110 2.72 -1.49 0.43
CA THR A 110 1.93 -0.26 0.29
C THR A 110 1.65 0.04 -1.19
N ASP A 111 2.65 -0.13 -2.04
CA ASP A 111 2.54 0.05 -3.49
C ASP A 111 1.54 -0.95 -4.11
N PHE A 112 1.68 -2.22 -3.78
CA PHE A 112 0.75 -3.26 -4.19
C PHE A 112 -0.70 -2.93 -3.80
N LEU A 113 -0.92 -2.53 -2.54
CA LEU A 113 -2.26 -2.22 -2.03
C LEU A 113 -2.89 -1.00 -2.72
N ARG A 114 -2.13 0.07 -3.01
CA ARG A 114 -2.67 1.22 -3.73
C ARG A 114 -3.06 0.87 -5.17
N HIS A 115 -2.32 -0.01 -5.85
CA HIS A 115 -2.71 -0.51 -7.17
C HIS A 115 -4.02 -1.31 -7.09
N LYS A 116 -4.17 -2.17 -6.07
CA LYS A 116 -5.42 -2.92 -5.87
C LYS A 116 -6.61 -2.02 -5.56
N LEU A 117 -6.44 -1.01 -4.70
CA LEU A 117 -7.50 -0.04 -4.43
C LEU A 117 -7.88 0.78 -5.67
N LEU A 118 -6.89 1.10 -6.52
CA LEU A 118 -7.13 1.79 -7.79
C LEU A 118 -7.94 0.92 -8.76
N GLU A 119 -7.57 -0.36 -8.93
CA GLU A 119 -8.28 -1.34 -9.75
C GLU A 119 -9.74 -1.53 -9.29
N GLU A 120 -9.96 -1.62 -7.97
CA GLU A 120 -11.29 -1.76 -7.38
C GLU A 120 -12.10 -0.45 -7.41
N GLY A 121 -11.50 0.67 -7.83
CA GLY A 121 -12.15 1.97 -7.89
C GLY A 121 -12.53 2.54 -6.52
N GLN A 122 -11.81 2.14 -5.47
CA GLN A 122 -12.02 2.58 -4.09
C GLN A 122 -11.38 3.95 -3.87
N SER A 123 -11.98 4.83 -3.07
CA SER A 123 -11.29 6.09 -2.69
C SER A 123 -10.27 5.80 -1.60
N PHE A 124 -9.06 6.35 -1.74
CA PHE A 124 -7.99 6.13 -0.78
C PHE A 124 -7.02 7.30 -0.68
N THR A 125 -6.25 7.29 0.39
CA THR A 125 -5.16 8.19 0.71
C THR A 125 -3.92 7.35 0.98
N PHE A 126 -2.76 7.77 0.47
CA PHE A 126 -1.50 7.13 0.82
C PHE A 126 -0.41 8.14 1.18
N GLU A 127 0.48 7.74 2.08
CA GLU A 127 1.69 8.50 2.41
C GLU A 127 2.87 8.09 1.53
N THR A 128 3.71 9.06 1.14
CA THR A 128 4.93 8.76 0.38
C THR A 128 6.00 9.83 0.57
N VAL A 129 7.26 9.41 0.47
CA VAL A 129 8.37 10.30 0.08
C VAL A 129 8.32 10.40 -1.45
N MET A 130 8.05 11.57 -2.02
CA MET A 130 7.96 11.74 -3.50
C MET A 130 9.35 11.71 -4.13
N SER A 131 9.97 10.53 -4.22
CA SER A 131 11.37 10.35 -4.58
C SER A 131 11.62 9.68 -5.94
N SER A 132 10.57 9.33 -6.70
CA SER A 132 10.70 8.64 -7.99
C SER A 132 9.60 9.03 -8.99
N SER A 133 9.91 8.89 -10.29
CA SER A 133 9.01 9.16 -11.43
C SER A 133 7.77 8.28 -11.43
N ASP A 134 7.88 7.03 -10.99
CA ASP A 134 6.79 6.04 -11.00
C ASP A 134 5.56 6.49 -10.21
N LYS A 135 5.74 7.40 -9.25
CA LYS A 135 4.63 8.00 -8.49
C LYS A 135 3.83 8.99 -9.31
N VAL A 136 4.49 9.72 -10.22
CA VAL A 136 3.82 10.62 -11.17
C VAL A 136 3.03 9.80 -12.18
N GLU A 137 3.64 8.74 -12.72
CA GLU A 137 2.97 7.83 -13.65
C GLU A 137 1.72 7.21 -13.02
N PHE A 138 1.81 6.73 -11.78
CA PHE A 138 0.65 6.24 -11.04
C PHE A 138 -0.48 7.27 -10.91
N LEU A 139 -0.14 8.54 -10.62
CA LEU A 139 -1.14 9.61 -10.51
C LEU A 139 -1.79 9.93 -11.86
N GLN A 140 -1.04 9.82 -12.96
CA GLN A 140 -1.57 9.94 -14.31
C GLN A 140 -2.54 8.80 -14.61
N THR A 141 -2.15 7.55 -14.36
CA THR A 141 -3.03 6.38 -14.50
C THR A 141 -4.31 6.52 -13.68
N ALA A 142 -4.20 6.97 -12.42
CA ALA A 142 -5.37 7.18 -11.58
C ALA A 142 -6.35 8.21 -12.18
N ARG A 143 -5.80 9.31 -12.71
CA ARG A 143 -6.59 10.34 -13.39
C ARG A 143 -7.28 9.80 -14.65
N GLU A 144 -6.58 9.00 -15.45
CA GLU A 144 -7.14 8.33 -16.63
C GLU A 144 -8.28 7.35 -16.27
N MET A 145 -8.19 6.72 -15.09
CA MET A 145 -9.23 5.86 -14.52
C MET A 145 -10.39 6.64 -13.85
N GLY A 146 -10.39 7.97 -13.96
CA GLY A 146 -11.48 8.83 -13.47
C GLY A 146 -11.40 9.20 -12.00
N PHE A 147 -10.25 9.00 -11.34
CA PHE A 147 -10.01 9.53 -10.00
C PHE A 147 -9.75 11.04 -10.06
N ARG A 148 -10.23 11.74 -9.03
CA ARG A 148 -9.93 13.15 -8.77
C ARG A 148 -8.94 13.33 -7.63
#